data_AF-A0A2D8KKA1-F1
#
_entry.id   AF-A0A2D8KKA1-F1
#
_cell.length_a   1.000
_cell.length_b   1.000
_cell.length_c   1.000
_cell.angle_alpha   90.00
_cell.angle_beta   90.00
_cell.angle_gamma   90.00
#
_symmetry.space_group_name_H-M   'P 1'
#
loop_
_entity.id
_entity.type
_entity.pdbx_description
1 polymer ?
#
loop_
_entity_poly.entity_id
_entity_poly.type
_entity_poly.pdbx_seq_one_letter_code
_entity_poly.pdbx_strand_id
1 'polypeptide(L)'
;MNEFEWVVFFLFIQLIHFLGTWKLYISAGERPWKAIIPIYNAIIFLKILHRPKWWVLLLFLPVINLMIFMVLWVDTVKHFGKTSPIDGVIAILTLGFFIYTINYQKSPKYLVDKSMIKRSAFNEWIGSIIFAVIAATFVHNYFFQPYIIPTGSLEKSLLIGDFLFVSKFHYGARVPSTTLAFPMVHDTLPIIKSRSYLKKPQLPYMRFPK
;
A
#
# COMPACT_ATOMS: atom_id res chain seq x y z
N MET A 1 16.94 -0.25 -14.46
CA MET A 1 17.33 1.00 -13.79
C MET A 1 18.61 0.76 -13.03
N ASN A 2 19.59 1.64 -13.18
CA ASN A 2 20.80 1.62 -12.35
C ASN A 2 20.48 2.10 -10.93
N GLU A 3 21.35 1.80 -9.95
CA GLU A 3 21.16 2.19 -8.54
C GLU A 3 20.95 3.70 -8.36
N PHE A 4 21.67 4.51 -9.14
CA PHE A 4 21.50 5.95 -9.18
C PHE A 4 20.09 6.38 -9.62
N GLU A 5 19.53 5.72 -10.63
CA GLU A 5 18.18 6.02 -11.14
C GLU A 5 17.10 5.68 -10.10
N TRP A 6 17.31 4.62 -9.30
CA TRP A 6 16.43 4.29 -8.17
C TRP A 6 16.46 5.35 -7.07
N VAL A 7 17.64 5.89 -6.74
CA VAL A 7 17.77 6.97 -5.78
C VAL A 7 17.06 8.23 -6.27
N VAL A 8 17.28 8.63 -7.53
CA VAL A 8 16.61 9.79 -8.14
C VAL A 8 15.10 9.61 -8.17
N PHE A 9 14.62 8.42 -8.57
CA PHE A 9 13.20 8.08 -8.58
C PHE A 9 12.58 8.19 -7.17
N PHE A 10 13.26 7.67 -6.15
CA PHE A 10 12.80 7.76 -4.77
C PHE A 10 12.74 9.21 -4.27
N LEU A 11 13.77 10.01 -4.56
CA LEU A 11 13.80 11.44 -4.21
C LEU A 11 12.69 12.22 -4.93
N PHE A 12 12.39 11.88 -6.18
CA PHE A 12 11.29 12.49 -6.93
C PHE A 12 9.92 12.18 -6.33
N ILE A 13 9.67 10.92 -5.94
CA ILE A 13 8.45 10.54 -5.21
C ILE A 13 8.36 11.28 -3.88
N GLN A 14 9.46 11.38 -3.14
CA GLN A 14 9.52 12.09 -1.87
C GLN A 14 9.23 13.59 -2.04
N LEU A 15 9.69 14.20 -3.13
CA LEU A 15 9.37 15.59 -3.48
C LEU A 15 7.87 15.78 -3.76
N ILE A 16 7.26 14.88 -4.55
CA ILE A 16 5.80 14.89 -4.78
C ILE A 16 5.07 14.80 -3.45
N HIS A 17 5.40 13.79 -2.62
CA HIS A 17 4.76 13.62 -1.32
C HIS A 17 4.91 14.87 -0.42
N PHE A 18 6.10 15.47 -0.39
CA PHE A 18 6.35 16.70 0.36
C PHE A 18 5.45 17.86 -0.11
N LEU A 19 5.40 18.13 -1.42
CA LEU A 19 4.57 19.19 -1.99
C LEU A 19 3.08 19.01 -1.70
N GLY A 20 2.63 17.76 -1.56
CA GLY A 20 1.25 17.41 -1.21
C GLY A 20 0.90 17.49 0.27
N THR A 21 1.87 17.55 1.19
CA THR A 21 1.61 17.36 2.63
C THR A 21 2.20 18.43 3.56
N TRP A 22 3.16 19.24 3.11
CA TRP A 22 3.89 20.16 3.99
C TRP A 22 3.02 21.19 4.74
N LYS A 23 1.91 21.67 4.17
CA LYS A 23 0.99 22.60 4.88
C LYS A 23 0.08 21.87 5.86
N LEU A 24 -0.21 20.60 5.59
CA LEU A 24 -0.92 19.73 6.52
C LEU A 24 -0.13 19.54 7.82
N TYR A 25 1.20 19.44 7.73
CA TYR A 25 2.07 19.40 8.92
C TYR A 25 1.95 20.67 9.75
N ILE A 26 1.93 21.85 9.11
CA ILE A 26 1.75 23.14 9.79
C ILE A 26 0.39 23.18 10.50
N SER A 27 -0.68 22.75 9.80
CA SER A 27 -2.03 22.66 10.38
C SER A 27 -2.10 21.68 11.56
N ALA A 28 -1.29 20.62 11.54
CA ALA A 28 -1.16 19.65 12.63
C ALA A 28 -0.21 20.09 13.77
N GLY A 29 0.35 21.31 13.73
CA GLY A 29 1.27 21.82 14.74
C GLY A 29 2.70 21.28 14.63
N GLU A 30 3.07 20.69 13.50
CA GLU A 30 4.40 20.17 13.21
C GLU A 30 5.18 21.08 12.26
N ARG A 31 6.51 21.03 12.33
CA ARG A 31 7.38 21.84 11.45
C ARG A 31 7.41 21.26 10.03
N PRO A 32 7.30 22.07 8.95
CA PRO A 32 7.17 21.57 7.59
C PRO A 32 8.41 20.83 7.07
N TRP A 33 9.61 21.18 7.53
CA TRP A 33 10.85 20.49 7.13
C TRP A 33 10.86 19.00 7.53
N LYS A 34 10.06 18.61 8.53
CA LYS A 34 9.93 17.20 8.94
C LYS A 34 9.33 16.32 7.84
N ALA A 35 8.55 16.91 6.92
CA ALA A 35 7.97 16.21 5.78
C ALA A 35 9.00 15.92 4.66
N ILE A 36 10.18 16.55 4.68
CA ILE A 36 11.22 16.38 3.65
C ILE A 36 12.08 15.14 3.93
N ILE A 37 12.51 14.96 5.18
CA ILE A 37 13.48 13.93 5.55
C ILE A 37 12.85 12.54 5.40
N PRO A 38 13.39 11.65 4.56
CA PRO A 38 12.88 10.28 4.41
C PRO A 38 12.84 9.53 5.76
N ILE A 39 11.91 8.58 5.92
CA ILE A 39 11.64 7.84 7.17
C ILE A 39 11.10 8.72 8.30
N TYR A 40 11.76 9.83 8.64
CA TYR A 40 11.31 10.75 9.68
C TYR A 40 9.95 11.38 9.32
N ASN A 41 9.79 11.77 8.06
CA ASN A 41 8.49 12.04 7.41
C ASN A 41 7.46 10.99 7.83
N ALA A 42 7.70 9.72 7.52
CA ALA A 42 6.73 8.65 7.74
C ALA A 42 6.36 8.49 9.23
N ILE A 43 7.34 8.61 10.14
CA ILE A 43 7.10 8.53 11.59
C ILE A 43 6.20 9.68 12.06
N ILE A 44 6.48 10.91 11.63
CA ILE A 44 5.71 12.09 12.02
C ILE A 44 4.33 12.07 11.37
N PHE A 45 4.24 11.64 10.12
CA PHE A 45 2.96 11.48 9.43
C PHE A 45 2.04 10.50 10.14
N LEU A 46 2.56 9.33 10.55
CA LEU A 46 1.79 8.36 11.34
C LEU A 46 1.39 8.93 12.71
N LYS A 47 2.24 9.76 13.33
CA LYS A 47 1.89 10.48 14.57
C LYS A 47 0.70 11.43 14.34
N ILE A 48 0.70 12.21 13.25
CA ILE A 48 -0.42 13.09 12.86
C ILE A 48 -1.71 12.27 12.64
N LEU A 49 -1.61 11.08 12.07
CA LEU A 49 -2.76 10.21 11.79
C LEU A 49 -3.19 9.32 12.98
N HIS A 50 -2.56 9.46 14.15
CA HIS A 50 -2.77 8.61 15.31
C HIS A 50 -2.67 7.11 14.96
N ARG A 51 -1.63 6.77 14.18
CA ARG A 51 -1.29 5.39 13.81
C ARG A 51 0.00 4.95 14.50
N PRO A 52 0.17 3.65 14.77
CA PRO A 52 1.39 3.15 15.39
C PRO A 52 2.63 3.46 14.53
N LYS A 53 3.70 3.95 15.15
CA LYS A 53 4.95 4.29 14.44
C LYS A 53 5.61 3.08 13.75
N TRP A 54 5.35 1.85 14.22
CA TRP A 54 5.88 0.65 13.60
C TRP A 54 5.31 0.40 12.18
N TRP A 55 4.19 1.04 11.80
CA TRP A 55 3.65 0.97 10.44
C TRP A 55 4.63 1.49 9.39
N VAL A 56 5.66 2.26 9.78
CA VAL A 56 6.75 2.65 8.88
C VAL A 56 7.38 1.43 8.22
N LEU A 57 7.53 0.31 8.92
CA LEU A 57 8.10 -0.92 8.35
C LEU A 57 7.22 -1.48 7.21
N LEU A 58 5.90 -1.38 7.34
CA LEU A 58 4.96 -1.87 6.34
C LEU A 58 5.03 -1.07 5.02
N LEU A 59 5.49 0.19 5.07
CA LEU A 59 5.69 1.04 3.88
C LEU A 59 6.85 0.54 2.99
N PHE A 60 7.73 -0.29 3.53
CA PHE A 60 8.86 -0.88 2.80
C PHE A 60 8.59 -2.32 2.36
N LEU A 61 7.48 -2.94 2.78
CA LEU A 61 7.09 -4.28 2.35
C LEU A 61 6.35 -4.20 1.00
N PRO A 62 6.87 -4.82 -0.08
CA PRO A 62 6.21 -4.80 -1.38
C PRO A 62 4.77 -5.36 -1.30
N VAL A 63 3.89 -4.84 -2.15
CA VAL A 63 2.44 -5.13 -2.17
C VAL A 63 1.70 -4.56 -0.96
N ILE A 64 2.20 -4.79 0.26
CA ILE A 64 1.60 -4.27 1.50
C ILE A 64 1.70 -2.75 1.54
N ASN A 65 2.85 -2.20 1.12
CA ASN A 65 3.06 -0.76 1.05
C ASN A 65 1.97 -0.05 0.23
N LEU A 66 1.56 -0.62 -0.91
CA LEU A 66 0.48 -0.07 -1.74
C LEU A 66 -0.85 -0.02 -0.98
N MET A 67 -1.18 -1.07 -0.23
CA MET A 67 -2.40 -1.12 0.57
C MET A 67 -2.34 -0.13 1.75
N ILE A 68 -1.19 -0.03 2.41
CA ILE A 68 -0.99 0.92 3.51
C ILE A 68 -1.07 2.36 3.00
N PHE A 69 -0.52 2.69 1.82
CA PHE A 69 -0.67 4.02 1.23
C PHE A 69 -2.14 4.38 1.01
N MET A 70 -2.96 3.45 0.50
CA MET A 70 -4.41 3.67 0.36
C MET A 70 -5.08 3.99 1.71
N VAL A 71 -4.75 3.22 2.76
CA VAL A 71 -5.27 3.47 4.12
C VAL A 71 -4.83 4.84 4.63
N LEU A 72 -3.54 5.20 4.46
CA LEU A 72 -3.00 6.48 4.91
C LEU A 72 -3.61 7.66 4.14
N TRP A 73 -3.90 7.53 2.85
CA TRP A 73 -4.59 8.59 2.09
C TRP A 73 -6.00 8.83 2.61
N VAL A 74 -6.78 7.77 2.83
CA VAL A 74 -8.12 7.86 3.41
C VAL A 74 -8.08 8.47 4.81
N ASP A 75 -7.15 8.04 5.64
CA ASP A 75 -6.98 8.55 7.00
C ASP A 75 -6.58 10.03 7.02
N THR A 76 -5.71 10.46 6.09
CA THR A 76 -5.31 11.86 5.94
C THR A 76 -6.52 12.72 5.64
N VAL A 77 -7.27 12.37 4.60
CA VAL A 77 -8.46 13.11 4.17
C VAL A 77 -9.48 13.24 5.33
N LYS A 78 -9.68 12.17 6.11
CA LYS A 78 -10.53 12.17 7.31
C LYS A 78 -10.02 13.10 8.42
N HIS A 79 -8.74 13.07 8.76
CA HIS A 79 -8.16 13.94 9.79
C HIS A 79 -8.17 15.41 9.36
N PHE A 80 -8.22 15.71 8.06
CA PHE A 80 -8.31 17.07 7.54
C PHE A 80 -9.75 17.50 7.15
N GLY A 81 -10.76 16.92 7.82
CA GLY A 81 -12.14 17.40 7.80
C GLY A 81 -13.01 16.85 6.66
N LYS A 82 -12.52 15.92 5.85
CA LYS A 82 -13.26 15.26 4.77
C LYS A 82 -13.71 13.87 5.23
N THR A 83 -14.88 13.81 5.87
CA THR A 83 -15.38 12.59 6.52
C THR A 83 -16.27 11.72 5.63
N SER A 84 -16.60 12.17 4.42
CA SER A 84 -17.47 11.41 3.52
C SER A 84 -16.76 10.14 3.01
N PRO A 85 -17.47 9.01 2.85
CA PRO A 85 -16.90 7.82 2.20
C PRO A 85 -16.37 8.12 0.80
N ILE A 86 -17.05 9.02 0.08
CA ILE A 86 -16.70 9.44 -1.28
C ILE A 86 -15.33 10.12 -1.31
N ASP A 87 -15.01 10.96 -0.32
CA ASP A 87 -13.71 11.64 -0.24
C ASP A 87 -12.56 10.63 -0.13
N GLY A 88 -12.77 9.54 0.62
CA GLY A 88 -11.81 8.45 0.73
C GLY A 88 -11.62 7.69 -0.59
N VAL A 89 -12.71 7.40 -1.30
CA VAL A 89 -12.66 6.74 -2.62
C VAL A 89 -11.93 7.63 -3.63
N ILE A 90 -12.24 8.94 -3.66
CA ILE A 90 -11.57 9.90 -4.53
C ILE A 90 -10.07 9.96 -4.21
N ALA A 91 -9.70 9.94 -2.92
CA ALA A 91 -8.29 9.90 -2.52
C ALA A 91 -7.54 8.68 -3.08
N ILE A 92 -8.17 7.51 -3.06
CA ILE A 92 -7.59 6.27 -3.60
C ILE A 92 -7.51 6.34 -5.13
N LEU A 93 -8.60 6.71 -5.81
CA LEU A 93 -8.66 6.76 -7.27
C LEU A 93 -7.70 7.78 -7.87
N THR A 94 -7.46 8.88 -7.16
CA THR A 94 -6.47 9.90 -7.54
C THR A 94 -5.06 9.59 -7.06
N LEU A 95 -4.78 8.38 -6.55
CA LEU A 95 -3.46 7.99 -6.04
C LEU A 95 -2.89 8.99 -5.02
N GLY A 96 -3.75 9.53 -4.16
CA GLY A 96 -3.40 10.52 -3.15
C GLY A 96 -3.34 11.97 -3.64
N PHE A 97 -3.46 12.25 -4.95
CA PHE A 97 -3.44 13.63 -5.47
C PHE A 97 -4.58 14.50 -4.93
N PHE A 98 -5.72 13.92 -4.53
CA PHE A 98 -6.78 14.66 -3.85
C PHE A 98 -6.30 15.40 -2.59
N ILE A 99 -5.28 14.88 -1.89
CA ILE A 99 -4.71 15.50 -0.67
C ILE A 99 -4.14 16.90 -0.98
N TYR A 100 -3.65 17.15 -2.19
CA TYR A 100 -3.19 18.48 -2.60
C TYR A 100 -4.30 19.52 -2.48
N THR A 101 -5.53 19.17 -2.83
CA THR A 101 -6.66 20.10 -2.74
C THR A 101 -6.89 20.59 -1.31
N ILE A 102 -6.66 19.71 -0.33
CA ILE A 102 -6.77 20.00 1.09
C ILE A 102 -5.55 20.77 1.59
N ASN A 103 -4.35 20.36 1.17
CA ASN A 103 -3.08 20.99 1.56
C ASN A 103 -3.02 22.46 1.15
N TYR A 104 -3.55 22.83 -0.02
CA TYR A 104 -3.54 24.21 -0.52
C TYR A 104 -4.80 25.02 -0.17
N GLN A 105 -5.71 24.47 0.65
CA GLN A 105 -6.84 25.24 1.19
C GLN A 105 -6.34 26.35 2.13
N LYS A 106 -7.03 27.50 2.19
CA LYS A 106 -6.63 28.67 3.00
C LYS A 106 -6.36 28.32 4.48
N SER A 107 -7.18 27.43 5.04
CA SER A 107 -7.04 26.93 6.41
C SER A 107 -7.45 25.46 6.46
N PRO A 108 -6.49 24.52 6.30
CA PRO A 108 -6.80 23.10 6.46
C PRO A 108 -7.21 22.86 7.92
N LYS A 109 -8.39 22.28 8.14
CA LYS A 109 -8.89 21.96 9.48
C LYS A 109 -8.33 20.61 9.92
N TYR A 110 -7.38 20.61 10.84
CA TYR A 110 -6.87 19.38 11.46
C TYR A 110 -7.75 18.97 12.64
N LEU A 111 -8.26 17.74 12.61
CA LEU A 111 -9.00 17.11 13.69
C LEU A 111 -8.02 16.33 14.57
N VAL A 112 -7.66 16.91 15.72
CA VAL A 112 -6.72 16.30 16.67
C VAL A 112 -7.30 15.02 17.28
N ASP A 113 -8.56 15.06 17.71
CA ASP A 113 -9.18 13.90 18.35
C ASP A 113 -9.86 13.01 17.32
N LYS A 114 -9.49 11.72 17.33
CA LYS A 114 -10.12 10.66 16.53
C LYS A 114 -11.62 10.54 16.81
N SER A 115 -12.08 10.90 18.00
CA SER A 115 -13.50 10.92 18.38
C SER A 115 -14.33 11.90 17.53
N MET A 116 -13.71 12.98 17.05
CA MET A 116 -14.37 13.98 16.20
C MET A 116 -14.54 13.53 14.75
N ILE A 117 -13.89 12.43 14.35
CA ILE A 117 -14.01 11.86 13.01
C ILE A 117 -15.27 10.99 12.98
N LYS A 118 -16.37 11.53 12.46
CA LYS A 118 -17.61 10.76 12.27
C LYS A 118 -17.35 9.58 11.33
N ARG A 119 -17.47 8.36 11.85
CA ARG A 119 -17.37 7.12 11.07
C ARG A 119 -18.79 6.63 10.78
N SER A 120 -19.16 6.62 9.49
CA SER A 120 -20.35 5.90 9.04
C SER A 120 -20.11 4.39 9.22
N ALA A 121 -21.17 3.62 9.52
CA ALA A 121 -21.11 2.16 9.59
C ALA A 121 -20.49 1.54 8.31
N PHE A 122 -20.78 2.13 7.15
CA PHE A 122 -20.18 1.74 5.88
C PHE A 122 -18.65 1.91 5.86
N ASN A 123 -18.12 2.98 6.46
CA ASN A 123 -16.68 3.23 6.55
C ASN A 123 -15.98 2.22 7.46
N GLU A 124 -16.63 1.78 8.53
CA GLU A 124 -16.07 0.79 9.46
C GLU A 124 -16.07 -0.61 8.86
N TRP A 125 -17.15 -0.96 8.17
CA TRP A 125 -17.24 -2.22 7.42
C TRP A 125 -16.17 -2.33 6.34
N ILE A 126 -16.02 -1.29 5.49
CA ILE A 126 -14.94 -1.24 4.48
C ILE A 126 -13.56 -1.30 5.15
N GLY A 127 -13.36 -0.55 6.23
CA GLY A 127 -12.09 -0.54 6.96
C GLY A 127 -11.71 -1.93 7.48
N SER A 128 -12.68 -2.70 7.95
CA SER A 128 -12.50 -4.08 8.43
C SER A 128 -12.12 -5.03 7.28
N ILE A 129 -12.77 -4.89 6.12
CA ILE A 129 -12.43 -5.67 4.92
C ILE A 129 -11.01 -5.35 4.45
N ILE A 130 -10.65 -4.06 4.34
CA ILE A 130 -9.31 -3.66 3.92
C ILE A 130 -8.25 -4.23 4.87
N PHE A 131 -8.49 -4.17 6.18
CA PHE A 131 -7.59 -4.75 7.17
C PHE A 131 -7.46 -6.28 7.00
N ALA A 132 -8.57 -6.99 6.79
CA ALA A 132 -8.56 -8.43 6.53
C ALA A 132 -7.78 -8.78 5.26
N VAL A 133 -7.94 -8.02 4.17
CA VAL A 133 -7.19 -8.23 2.92
C VAL A 133 -5.70 -7.96 3.11
N ILE A 134 -5.32 -6.92 3.87
CA ILE A 134 -3.91 -6.65 4.20
C ILE A 134 -3.31 -7.82 4.98
N ALA A 135 -4.00 -8.30 6.01
CA ALA A 135 -3.55 -9.42 6.82
C ALA A 135 -3.44 -10.72 5.98
N ALA A 136 -4.46 -11.02 5.17
CA ALA A 136 -4.45 -12.17 4.28
C ALA A 136 -3.31 -12.09 3.25
N THR A 137 -3.07 -10.91 2.68
CA THR A 137 -1.97 -10.68 1.73
C THR A 137 -0.61 -10.86 2.41
N PHE A 138 -0.44 -10.39 3.64
CA PHE A 138 0.79 -10.59 4.41
C PHE A 138 1.06 -12.09 4.67
N VAL A 139 0.05 -12.84 5.12
CA VAL A 139 0.18 -14.29 5.34
C VAL A 139 0.48 -15.01 4.02
N HIS A 140 -0.25 -14.70 2.96
CA HIS A 140 -0.10 -15.34 1.65
C HIS A 140 1.26 -15.09 1.00
N ASN A 141 1.77 -13.86 1.11
CA ASN A 141 3.04 -13.49 0.48
C ASN A 141 4.25 -14.02 1.25
N TYR A 142 4.21 -14.03 2.59
CA TYR A 142 5.40 -14.25 3.41
C TYR A 142 5.42 -15.58 4.18
N PHE A 143 4.26 -16.19 4.47
CA PHE A 143 4.19 -17.40 5.31
C PHE A 143 3.82 -18.65 4.52
N PHE A 144 2.61 -18.70 3.96
CA PHE A 144 2.09 -19.90 3.31
C PHE A 144 1.22 -19.52 2.12
N GLN A 145 1.41 -20.23 1.01
CA GLN A 145 0.57 -20.06 -0.18
C GLN A 145 -0.10 -21.39 -0.53
N PRO A 146 -1.44 -21.40 -0.67
CA PRO A 146 -2.13 -22.55 -1.24
C PRO A 146 -1.86 -22.62 -2.75
N TYR A 147 -1.56 -23.81 -3.24
CA TYR A 147 -1.39 -24.14 -4.66
C TYR A 147 -2.26 -25.33 -5.04
N ILE A 148 -2.70 -25.37 -6.30
CA ILE A 148 -3.34 -26.53 -6.92
C ILE A 148 -2.43 -26.99 -8.05
N ILE A 149 -2.11 -28.28 -8.12
CA ILE A 149 -1.28 -28.81 -9.21
C ILE A 149 -2.09 -28.83 -10.52
N PRO A 150 -1.69 -28.03 -11.53
CA PRO A 150 -2.45 -27.92 -12.76
C PRO A 150 -2.04 -28.94 -13.83
N THR A 151 -0.87 -29.58 -13.68
CA THR A 151 -0.28 -30.45 -14.71
C THR A 151 0.28 -31.73 -14.13
N GLY A 152 0.25 -32.79 -14.93
CA GLY A 152 0.69 -34.13 -14.54
C GLY A 152 2.21 -34.35 -14.47
N SER A 153 3.01 -33.28 -14.57
CA SER A 153 4.48 -33.39 -14.53
C SER A 153 4.99 -34.02 -13.23
N LEU A 154 4.19 -33.92 -12.15
CA LEU A 154 4.48 -34.50 -10.84
C LEU A 154 3.62 -35.73 -10.52
N GLU A 155 2.93 -36.36 -11.49
CA GLU A 155 1.98 -37.47 -11.24
C GLU A 155 2.54 -38.66 -10.46
N LYS A 156 3.87 -38.86 -10.47
CA LYS A 156 4.52 -39.89 -9.65
C LYS A 156 4.55 -39.56 -8.15
N SER A 157 4.28 -38.32 -7.76
CA SER A 157 4.29 -37.83 -6.38
C SER A 157 2.99 -37.13 -5.98
N LEU A 158 2.36 -36.40 -6.90
CA LEU A 158 1.21 -35.53 -6.67
C LEU A 158 0.31 -35.55 -7.91
N LEU A 159 -0.98 -35.77 -7.69
CA LEU A 159 -1.96 -35.87 -8.77
C LEU A 159 -2.47 -34.48 -9.17
N ILE A 160 -3.01 -34.39 -10.39
CA ILE A 160 -3.66 -33.18 -10.88
C ILE A 160 -4.90 -32.90 -10.01
N GLY A 161 -5.00 -31.68 -9.49
CA GLY A 161 -6.08 -31.28 -8.58
C GLY A 161 -5.73 -31.38 -7.09
N ASP A 162 -4.56 -31.92 -6.72
CA ASP A 162 -4.11 -31.92 -5.32
C ASP A 162 -3.86 -30.50 -4.81
N PHE A 163 -4.31 -30.24 -3.57
CA PHE A 163 -4.09 -28.98 -2.85
C PHE A 163 -2.83 -29.07 -2.00
N LEU A 164 -1.94 -28.10 -2.18
CA LEU A 164 -0.67 -28.01 -1.46
C LEU A 164 -0.60 -26.73 -0.66
N PHE A 165 -0.17 -26.85 0.60
CA PHE A 165 0.26 -25.71 1.40
C PHE A 165 1.78 -25.62 1.37
N VAL A 166 2.30 -24.61 0.66
CA VAL A 166 3.75 -24.43 0.52
C VAL A 166 4.25 -23.35 1.47
N SER A 167 5.13 -23.72 2.40
CA SER A 167 5.76 -22.80 3.37
C SER A 167 6.83 -21.92 2.70
N LYS A 168 6.52 -20.63 2.52
CA LYS A 168 7.41 -19.63 1.91
C LYS A 168 8.71 -19.42 2.70
N PHE A 169 8.69 -19.73 3.99
CA PHE A 169 9.86 -19.67 4.86
C PHE A 169 11.00 -20.60 4.38
N HIS A 170 10.67 -21.81 3.90
CA HIS A 170 11.67 -22.83 3.60
C HIS A 170 12.28 -22.77 2.18
N TYR A 171 11.55 -22.24 1.19
CA TYR A 171 12.01 -22.18 -0.20
C TYR A 171 12.47 -20.80 -0.67
N GLY A 172 12.47 -19.82 0.24
CA GLY A 172 12.92 -18.44 0.00
C GLY A 172 11.85 -17.57 -0.65
N ALA A 173 11.69 -16.35 -0.13
CA ALA A 173 10.77 -15.37 -0.70
C ALA A 173 11.24 -14.94 -2.10
N ARG A 174 10.33 -14.98 -3.07
CA ARG A 174 10.57 -14.52 -4.44
C ARG A 174 10.20 -13.04 -4.55
N VAL A 175 11.08 -12.24 -5.15
CA VAL A 175 10.75 -10.86 -5.50
C VAL A 175 9.82 -10.87 -6.72
N PRO A 176 8.70 -10.12 -6.72
CA PRO A 176 7.85 -9.98 -7.89
C PRO A 176 8.67 -9.46 -9.08
N SER A 177 8.67 -10.21 -10.18
CA SER A 177 9.39 -9.82 -11.41
C SER A 177 8.60 -8.83 -12.27
N THR A 178 7.34 -8.54 -11.91
CA THR A 178 6.46 -7.66 -12.68
C THR A 178 6.34 -6.29 -12.00
N THR A 179 6.58 -5.22 -12.76
CA THR A 179 6.61 -3.85 -12.24
C THR A 179 5.25 -3.35 -11.75
N LEU A 180 4.18 -3.72 -12.46
CA LEU A 180 2.80 -3.38 -12.09
C LEU A 180 1.89 -4.57 -12.35
N ALA A 181 1.20 -5.02 -11.31
CA ALA A 181 0.22 -6.10 -11.38
C ALA A 181 -0.96 -5.79 -10.46
N PHE A 182 -2.15 -6.22 -10.86
CA PHE A 182 -3.33 -6.17 -10.02
C PHE A 182 -3.21 -7.19 -8.88
N PRO A 183 -3.50 -6.80 -7.63
CA PRO A 183 -3.39 -7.71 -6.49
C PRO A 183 -4.41 -8.85 -6.62
N MET A 184 -4.01 -10.04 -6.16
CA MET A 184 -4.86 -11.23 -6.06
C MET A 184 -5.40 -11.79 -7.40
N VAL A 185 -4.84 -11.37 -8.53
CA VAL A 185 -5.18 -11.89 -9.86
C VAL A 185 -3.92 -12.40 -10.53
N HIS A 186 -3.94 -13.65 -11.01
CA HIS A 186 -2.72 -14.34 -11.47
C HIS A 186 -2.39 -14.11 -12.95
N ASP A 187 -3.39 -13.90 -13.82
CA ASP A 187 -3.13 -13.75 -15.27
C ASP A 187 -4.06 -12.75 -15.95
N THR A 188 -5.36 -12.87 -15.74
CA THR A 188 -6.36 -12.11 -16.50
C THR A 188 -7.35 -11.42 -15.57
N LEU A 189 -7.64 -10.14 -15.82
CA LEU A 189 -8.69 -9.43 -15.10
C LEU A 189 -10.06 -10.08 -15.41
N PRO A 190 -10.83 -10.50 -14.40
CA PRO A 190 -12.05 -11.28 -14.61
C PRO A 190 -13.13 -10.54 -15.43
N ILE A 191 -13.14 -9.20 -15.37
CA ILE A 191 -14.11 -8.36 -16.10
C ILE A 191 -13.59 -7.95 -17.47
N ILE A 192 -12.38 -7.39 -17.52
CA ILE A 192 -11.83 -6.74 -18.72
C ILE A 192 -11.22 -7.77 -19.68
N LYS A 193 -11.02 -9.03 -19.23
CA LYS A 193 -10.35 -10.13 -19.97
C LYS A 193 -8.97 -9.76 -20.53
N SER A 194 -8.36 -8.68 -20.02
CA SER A 194 -7.01 -8.24 -20.35
C SER A 194 -6.02 -8.77 -19.31
N ARG A 195 -4.72 -8.71 -19.63
CA ARG A 195 -3.67 -9.15 -18.71
C ARG A 195 -3.73 -8.34 -17.41
N SER A 196 -3.64 -9.05 -16.29
CA SER A 196 -3.61 -8.46 -14.93
C SER A 196 -2.29 -7.77 -14.61
N TYR A 197 -1.30 -7.82 -15.50
CA TYR A 197 0.03 -7.30 -15.28
C TYR A 197 0.65 -6.65 -16.52
N LEU A 198 1.57 -5.72 -16.31
CA LEU A 198 2.31 -5.04 -17.37
C LEU A 198 3.43 -5.95 -17.92
N LYS A 199 3.45 -6.20 -19.24
CA LYS A 199 4.42 -7.12 -19.86
C LYS A 199 5.85 -6.57 -19.89
N LYS A 200 6.02 -5.25 -19.97
CA LYS A 200 7.33 -4.55 -19.97
C LYS A 200 7.17 -3.19 -19.27
N PRO A 201 8.14 -2.76 -18.43
CA PRO A 201 9.37 -3.44 -18.04
C PRO A 201 9.17 -4.59 -17.04
N GLN A 202 10.06 -5.59 -17.06
CA GLN A 202 10.13 -6.67 -16.06
C GLN A 202 11.41 -6.53 -15.24
N LEU A 203 11.32 -6.80 -13.94
CA LEU A 203 12.46 -6.88 -13.04
C LEU A 203 13.15 -8.25 -13.21
N PRO A 204 14.48 -8.32 -13.05
CA PRO A 204 15.21 -9.58 -13.14
C PRO A 204 14.72 -10.57 -12.08
N TYR A 205 14.79 -11.86 -12.40
CA TYR A 205 14.40 -12.91 -11.48
C TYR A 205 15.34 -12.93 -10.27
N MET A 206 14.79 -12.64 -9.07
CA MET A 206 15.55 -12.64 -7.82
C MET A 206 14.79 -13.38 -6.72
N ARG A 207 15.52 -14.17 -5.93
CA ARG A 207 15.04 -14.80 -4.68
C ARG A 207 15.96 -14.35 -3.55
N PHE A 208 15.40 -14.15 -2.37
CA PHE A 208 16.21 -13.90 -1.18
C PHE A 208 16.97 -15.18 -0.79
N PRO A 209 18.28 -15.08 -0.45
CA PRO A 209 19.04 -16.21 0.07
C PRO A 209 18.43 -16.71 1.39
N LYS A 210 18.60 -18.01 1.67
CA LYS A 210 18.10 -18.66 2.90
C LYS A 210 18.86 -18.19 4.13
#